data_AF-A0A1F8Y9E2-F1
#
_entry.id   AF-A0A1F8Y9E2-F1
#
_cell.length_a   1.000
_cell.length_b   1.000
_cell.length_c   1.000
_cell.angle_alpha   90.00
_cell.angle_beta   90.00
_cell.angle_gamma   90.00
#
_symmetry.space_group_name_H-M   'P 1'
#
loop_
_entity.id
_entity.type
_entity.pdbx_description
1 polymer ?
#
loop_
_entity_poly.entity_id
_entity_poly.type
_entity_poly.pdbx_seq_one_letter_code
_entity_poly.pdbx_strand_id
1 'polypeptide(L)'
;MLPRRKARIFLRRSMDISTLIMLLVAVVLLVVVYLKVPEAAGRGLRATVALILEIAPRMVAAFVIAGLIQAIVPPEVIASWMGRGSGIKGIGIGMVMGTLTPGGPMMHFPIIASLYKLGIGIGPLVSYLTAWSLMGFQRIIMWELPFLGPRVVGVRVVVSMLFPLLAGWLSELLWSKLEF
;
A
#
# COMPACT_ATOMS: atom_id res chain seq x y z
N MET A 1 4.45 34.64 5.55
CA MET A 1 4.02 34.20 6.90
C MET A 1 2.86 33.22 6.77
N LEU A 2 3.10 31.91 6.94
CA LEU A 2 2.03 30.90 6.89
C LEU A 2 1.25 30.89 8.22
N PRO A 3 -0.09 30.78 8.23
CA PRO A 3 -0.88 30.93 9.44
C PRO A 3 -0.72 29.69 10.35
N ARG A 4 -0.16 29.91 11.56
CA ARG A 4 0.10 28.92 12.62
C ARG A 4 -1.11 28.04 13.03
N ARG A 5 -2.33 28.35 12.57
CA ARG A 5 -3.57 27.65 12.92
C ARG A 5 -3.81 26.34 12.15
N LYS A 6 -3.35 26.23 10.88
CA LYS A 6 -3.56 25.01 10.07
C LYS A 6 -2.70 23.82 10.52
N ALA A 7 -1.48 24.07 10.97
CA ALA A 7 -0.58 23.03 11.48
C ALA A 7 -1.13 22.31 12.72
N ARG A 8 -1.83 23.04 13.61
CA ARG A 8 -2.37 22.49 14.87
C ARG A 8 -3.58 21.56 14.67
N ILE A 9 -4.33 21.74 13.57
CA ILE A 9 -5.49 20.89 13.23
C ILE A 9 -5.02 19.55 12.62
N PHE A 10 -3.92 19.56 11.86
CA PHE A 10 -3.35 18.35 11.26
C PHE A 10 -2.77 17.39 12.32
N LEU A 11 -2.13 17.92 13.36
CA LEU A 11 -1.53 17.14 14.45
C LEU A 11 -2.56 16.51 15.40
N ARG A 12 -3.73 17.13 15.62
CA ARG A 12 -4.70 16.66 16.64
C ARG A 12 -5.61 15.53 16.15
N ARG A 13 -5.61 15.22 14.85
CA ARG A 13 -6.35 14.10 14.23
C ARG A 13 -5.46 12.93 13.81
N SER A 14 -4.17 12.92 14.19
CA SER A 14 -3.18 11.98 13.64
C SER A 14 -2.98 10.69 14.44
N MET A 15 -3.57 10.57 15.63
CA MET A 15 -3.53 9.33 16.39
C MET A 15 -4.95 8.77 16.43
N ASP A 16 -5.21 7.85 15.51
CA ASP A 16 -6.41 7.03 15.57
C ASP A 16 -6.36 6.17 16.85
N ILE A 17 -7.52 5.79 17.38
CA ILE A 17 -7.66 4.96 18.59
C ILE A 17 -6.83 3.68 18.44
N SER A 18 -6.76 3.13 17.23
CA SER A 18 -5.90 2.00 16.87
C SER A 18 -4.42 2.22 17.22
N THR A 19 -3.89 3.41 16.93
CA THR A 19 -2.48 3.77 17.22
C THR A 19 -2.24 3.88 18.72
N LEU A 20 -3.19 4.48 19.46
CA LEU A 20 -3.11 4.59 20.91
C LEU A 20 -3.14 3.20 21.58
N ILE A 21 -4.01 2.30 21.11
CA ILE A 21 -4.08 0.93 21.61
C ILE A 21 -2.75 0.20 21.36
N MET A 22 -2.20 0.28 20.15
CA MET A 22 -0.93 -0.37 19.82
C MET A 22 0.22 0.15 20.69
N LEU A 23 0.29 1.47 20.92
CA LEU A 23 1.30 2.06 21.80
C LEU A 23 1.15 1.61 23.24
N LEU A 24 -0.09 1.56 23.76
CA LEU A 24 -0.34 1.06 25.11
C LEU A 24 0.13 -0.38 25.26
N VAL A 25 -0.21 -1.26 24.31
CA VAL A 25 0.23 -2.66 24.30
C VAL A 25 1.76 -2.74 24.28
N ALA A 26 2.42 -1.96 23.43
CA ALA A 26 3.89 -1.94 23.36
C ALA A 26 4.54 -1.51 24.68
N VAL A 27 3.99 -0.48 25.34
CA VAL A 27 4.49 -0.01 26.65
C VAL A 27 4.26 -1.07 27.72
N VAL A 28 3.08 -1.68 27.77
CA VAL A 28 2.78 -2.76 28.74
C VAL A 28 3.73 -3.93 28.56
N LEU A 29 3.97 -4.37 27.31
CA LEU A 29 4.93 -5.43 27.01
C LEU A 29 6.35 -5.05 27.44
N LEU A 30 6.79 -3.82 27.16
CA LEU A 30 8.10 -3.35 27.58
C LEU A 30 8.24 -3.36 29.11
N VAL A 31 7.23 -2.87 29.84
CA VAL A 31 7.22 -2.88 31.31
C VAL A 31 7.26 -4.31 31.84
N VAL A 32 6.42 -5.21 31.32
CA VAL A 32 6.40 -6.62 31.75
C VAL A 32 7.75 -7.30 31.50
N VAL A 33 8.36 -7.09 30.33
CA VAL A 33 9.68 -7.65 30.01
C VAL A 33 10.76 -7.03 30.87
N TYR A 34 10.71 -5.72 31.12
CA TYR A 34 11.68 -5.03 31.98
C TYR A 34 11.63 -5.55 33.41
N LEU A 35 10.43 -5.79 33.95
CA LEU A 35 10.25 -6.31 35.31
C LEU A 35 10.67 -7.78 35.44
N LYS A 36 10.48 -8.61 34.40
CA LYS A 36 10.81 -10.04 34.46
C LYS A 36 12.24 -10.37 34.04
N VAL A 37 12.75 -9.72 32.99
CA VAL A 37 14.05 -9.98 32.38
C VAL A 37 14.65 -8.65 31.85
N PRO A 38 15.27 -7.83 32.72
CA PRO A 38 15.77 -6.51 32.35
C PRO A 38 16.74 -6.51 31.16
N GLU A 39 17.61 -7.53 31.08
CA GLU A 39 18.55 -7.69 29.96
C GLU A 39 17.85 -7.92 28.62
N ALA A 40 16.71 -8.64 28.61
CA ALA A 40 15.92 -8.86 27.41
C ALA A 40 15.23 -7.57 26.95
N ALA A 41 14.76 -6.73 27.88
CA ALA A 41 14.20 -5.41 27.56
C ALA A 41 15.26 -4.52 26.87
N GLY A 42 16.48 -4.48 27.42
CA GLY A 42 17.59 -3.73 26.83
C GLY A 42 17.94 -4.20 25.42
N ARG A 43 18.01 -5.52 25.19
CA ARG A 43 18.24 -6.10 23.85
C ARG A 43 17.10 -5.77 22.88
N GLY A 44 15.85 -5.88 23.33
CA GLY A 44 14.67 -5.56 22.52
C GLY A 44 14.63 -4.09 22.08
N LEU A 45 14.96 -3.16 22.99
CA LEU A 45 15.04 -1.74 22.67
C LEU A 45 16.16 -1.44 21.66
N ARG A 46 17.35 -2.03 21.82
CA ARG A 46 18.45 -1.86 20.85
C ARG A 46 18.08 -2.41 19.47
N ALA A 47 17.45 -3.58 19.41
CA ALA A 47 16.94 -4.15 18.15
C ALA A 47 15.89 -3.24 17.51
N THR A 48 15.00 -2.66 18.32
CA THR A 48 13.98 -1.69 17.86
C THR A 48 14.63 -0.45 17.26
N VAL A 49 15.63 0.14 17.94
CA VAL A 49 16.37 1.30 17.42
C VAL A 49 17.09 0.96 16.12
N ALA A 50 17.76 -0.20 16.05
CA ALA A 50 18.42 -0.64 14.83
C ALA A 50 17.43 -0.77 13.66
N LEU A 51 16.26 -1.39 13.89
CA LEU A 51 15.20 -1.49 12.90
C LEU A 51 14.69 -0.11 12.46
N ILE A 52 14.44 0.81 13.39
CA ILE A 52 13.99 2.17 13.05
C ILE A 52 15.01 2.87 12.15
N LEU A 53 16.30 2.79 12.50
CA LEU A 53 17.38 3.41 11.71
C LEU A 53 17.55 2.77 10.33
N GLU A 54 17.29 1.47 10.20
CA GLU A 54 17.33 0.78 8.91
C GLU A 54 16.12 1.13 8.01
N ILE A 55 14.93 1.18 8.61
CA ILE A 55 13.64 1.28 7.91
C ILE A 55 13.30 2.75 7.56
N ALA A 56 13.57 3.69 8.47
CA ALA A 56 13.14 5.09 8.32
C ALA A 56 13.65 5.76 7.03
N PRO A 57 14.94 5.62 6.62
CA PRO A 57 15.43 6.20 5.37
C PRO A 57 14.71 5.62 4.14
N ARG A 58 14.45 4.31 4.13
CA ARG A 58 13.71 3.63 3.06
C ARG A 58 12.27 4.14 2.96
N MET A 59 11.62 4.36 4.11
CA MET A 59 10.27 4.93 4.16
C MET A 59 10.24 6.37 3.63
N VAL A 60 11.20 7.22 4.02
CA VAL A 60 11.28 8.60 3.52
C VAL A 60 11.42 8.61 2.00
N ALA A 61 12.34 7.81 1.45
CA ALA A 61 12.51 7.70 0.00
C ALA A 61 11.22 7.21 -0.70
N ALA A 62 10.59 6.16 -0.16
CA ALA A 62 9.34 5.64 -0.70
C ALA A 62 8.20 6.67 -0.70
N PHE A 63 8.06 7.45 0.36
CA PHE A 63 7.02 8.48 0.46
C PHE A 63 7.27 9.66 -0.48
N VAL A 64 8.53 10.08 -0.66
CA VAL A 64 8.89 11.11 -1.63
C VAL A 64 8.52 10.66 -3.05
N ILE A 65 8.93 9.45 -3.45
CA ILE A 65 8.59 8.89 -4.77
C ILE A 65 7.08 8.80 -4.95
N ALA A 66 6.35 8.34 -3.92
CA ALA A 66 4.89 8.23 -3.97
C ALA A 66 4.19 9.58 -4.11
N GLY A 67 4.67 10.62 -3.42
CA GLY A 67 4.15 11.99 -3.57
C GLY A 67 4.43 12.58 -4.95
N LEU A 68 5.61 12.33 -5.51
CA LEU A 68 5.99 12.81 -6.85
C LEU A 68 5.19 12.10 -7.96
N ILE A 69 5.00 10.78 -7.87
CA ILE A 69 4.21 10.03 -8.86
C ILE A 69 2.76 10.53 -8.91
N GLN A 70 2.16 10.83 -7.76
CA GLN A 70 0.81 11.42 -7.71
C GLN A 70 0.73 12.79 -8.37
N ALA A 71 1.81 13.57 -8.34
CA ALA A 71 1.83 14.88 -8.98
C ALA A 71 1.95 14.81 -10.51
N ILE A 72 2.49 13.69 -11.04
CA ILE A 72 2.86 13.58 -12.46
C ILE A 72 1.78 12.88 -13.31
N VAL A 73 0.99 11.96 -12.74
CA VAL A 73 0.08 11.12 -13.52
C VAL A 73 -1.38 11.52 -13.26
N PRO A 74 -2.04 12.23 -14.20
CA PRO A 74 -3.44 12.59 -14.06
C PRO A 74 -4.33 11.32 -14.09
N PRO A 75 -5.31 11.19 -13.18
CA PRO A 75 -6.27 10.09 -13.18
C PRO A 75 -6.99 9.89 -14.52
N GLU A 76 -7.15 10.96 -15.29
CA GLU A 76 -7.84 10.99 -16.58
C GLU A 76 -7.04 10.22 -17.65
N VAL A 77 -5.71 10.29 -17.60
CA VAL A 77 -4.82 9.53 -18.52
C VAL A 77 -4.97 8.04 -18.25
N ILE A 78 -4.96 7.65 -16.96
CA ILE A 78 -5.17 6.26 -16.53
C ILE A 78 -6.57 5.79 -16.95
N ALA A 79 -7.59 6.65 -16.80
CA ALA A 79 -8.96 6.35 -17.17
C ALA A 79 -9.15 6.06 -18.66
N SER A 80 -8.45 6.80 -19.52
CA SER A 80 -8.53 6.59 -20.98
C SER A 80 -8.12 5.17 -21.42
N TRP A 81 -7.28 4.49 -20.64
CA TRP A 81 -6.75 3.16 -20.95
C TRP A 81 -7.55 2.02 -20.31
N MET A 82 -8.32 2.30 -19.26
CA MET A 82 -9.03 1.32 -18.44
C MET A 82 -10.57 1.47 -18.50
N GLY A 83 -11.09 2.24 -19.46
CA GLY A 83 -12.52 2.49 -19.60
C GLY A 83 -13.42 1.24 -19.67
N ARG A 84 -14.72 1.41 -19.44
CA ARG A 84 -15.72 0.33 -19.62
C ARG A 84 -15.60 -0.30 -21.02
N GLY A 85 -15.64 -1.64 -21.08
CA GLY A 85 -15.46 -2.38 -22.33
C GLY A 85 -14.01 -2.57 -22.77
N SER A 86 -13.01 -2.13 -21.98
CA SER A 86 -11.58 -2.36 -22.27
C SER A 86 -11.16 -3.84 -22.21
N GLY A 87 -12.03 -4.71 -21.68
CA GLY A 87 -11.83 -6.16 -21.65
C GLY A 87 -10.51 -6.54 -20.97
N ILE A 88 -9.85 -7.58 -21.51
CA ILE A 88 -8.59 -8.08 -20.96
C ILE A 88 -7.46 -7.04 -21.03
N LYS A 89 -7.51 -6.11 -21.98
CA LYS A 89 -6.51 -5.03 -22.12
C LYS A 89 -6.56 -4.09 -20.92
N GLY A 90 -7.76 -3.65 -20.52
CA GLY A 90 -7.92 -2.80 -19.35
C GLY A 90 -7.54 -3.51 -18.05
N ILE A 91 -7.85 -4.81 -17.94
CA ILE A 91 -7.44 -5.65 -16.80
C ILE A 91 -5.91 -5.72 -16.69
N GLY A 92 -5.20 -5.93 -17.81
CA GLY A 92 -3.74 -5.92 -17.83
C GLY A 92 -3.15 -4.57 -17.46
N ILE A 93 -3.75 -3.47 -17.91
CA ILE A 93 -3.32 -2.12 -17.53
C ILE A 93 -3.56 -1.87 -16.03
N GLY A 94 -4.71 -2.32 -15.49
CA GLY A 94 -4.97 -2.31 -14.06
C GLY A 94 -3.89 -3.02 -13.27
N MET A 95 -3.49 -4.22 -13.69
CA MET A 95 -2.42 -5.00 -13.05
C MET A 95 -1.09 -4.24 -13.03
N VAL A 96 -0.68 -3.65 -14.17
CA VAL A 96 0.56 -2.87 -14.25
C VAL A 96 0.50 -1.64 -13.35
N MET A 97 -0.60 -0.89 -13.43
CA MET A 97 -0.79 0.32 -12.62
C MET A 97 -0.82 0.00 -11.13
N GLY A 98 -1.47 -1.08 -10.70
CA GLY A 98 -1.52 -1.51 -9.30
C GLY A 98 -0.15 -1.95 -8.78
N THR A 99 0.60 -2.66 -9.62
CA THR A 99 1.99 -3.07 -9.32
C THR A 99 2.89 -1.86 -9.15
N LEU A 100 2.81 -0.88 -10.06
CA LEU A 100 3.74 0.26 -10.10
C LEU A 100 3.37 1.40 -9.16
N THR A 101 2.09 1.55 -8.80
CA THR A 101 1.67 2.64 -7.91
C THR A 101 2.23 2.37 -6.51
N PRO A 102 3.13 3.23 -6.00
CA PRO A 102 3.62 3.08 -4.64
C PRO A 102 2.56 3.54 -3.64
N GLY A 103 2.76 3.20 -2.37
CA GLY A 103 1.93 3.69 -1.28
C GLY A 103 1.19 2.61 -0.52
N GLY A 104 0.46 3.06 0.50
CA GLY A 104 -0.39 2.24 1.35
C GLY A 104 -1.88 2.47 1.07
N PRO A 105 -2.78 1.81 1.82
CA PRO A 105 -4.24 1.93 1.66
C PRO A 105 -4.73 3.38 1.50
N MET A 106 -4.17 4.31 2.27
CA MET A 106 -4.53 5.73 2.27
C MET A 106 -4.29 6.44 0.94
N MET A 107 -3.44 5.89 0.07
CA MET A 107 -3.17 6.40 -1.27
C MET A 107 -3.99 5.66 -2.33
N HIS A 108 -4.03 4.33 -2.27
CA HIS A 108 -4.69 3.52 -3.30
C HIS A 108 -6.21 3.70 -3.30
N PHE A 109 -6.86 3.71 -2.14
CA PHE A 109 -8.32 3.79 -2.08
C PHE A 109 -8.89 5.10 -2.65
N PRO A 110 -8.32 6.30 -2.36
CA PRO A 110 -8.73 7.52 -3.05
C PRO A 110 -8.53 7.49 -4.57
N ILE A 111 -7.41 6.92 -5.05
CA ILE A 111 -7.15 6.77 -6.50
C ILE A 111 -8.25 5.91 -7.13
N ILE A 112 -8.51 4.73 -6.57
CA ILE A 112 -9.52 3.80 -7.08
C ILE A 112 -10.92 4.42 -7.05
N ALA A 113 -11.26 5.13 -5.97
CA ALA A 113 -12.54 5.83 -5.88
C ALA A 113 -12.70 6.91 -6.97
N SER A 114 -11.63 7.65 -7.27
CA SER A 114 -11.61 8.64 -8.35
C SER A 114 -11.76 7.97 -9.72
N LEU A 115 -10.98 6.92 -9.97
CA LEU A 115 -11.03 6.12 -11.18
C LEU A 115 -12.41 5.48 -11.43
N TYR A 116 -13.05 4.97 -10.37
CA TYR A 116 -14.41 4.45 -10.43
C TYR A 116 -15.43 5.52 -10.84
N LYS A 117 -15.32 6.74 -10.27
CA LYS A 117 -16.18 7.89 -10.65
C LYS A 117 -15.99 8.33 -12.10
N LEU A 118 -14.80 8.11 -12.67
CA LEU A 118 -14.49 8.36 -14.09
C LEU A 118 -15.05 7.27 -15.03
N GLY A 119 -15.79 6.29 -14.51
CA GLY A 119 -16.44 5.27 -15.33
C GLY A 119 -15.51 4.17 -15.81
N ILE A 120 -14.40 3.93 -15.10
CA ILE A 120 -13.52 2.78 -15.34
C ILE A 120 -14.27 1.47 -15.07
N GLY A 121 -13.97 0.44 -15.87
CA GLY A 121 -14.54 -0.90 -15.69
C GLY A 121 -14.15 -1.51 -14.34
N ILE A 122 -15.03 -2.34 -13.77
CA ILE A 122 -14.76 -2.97 -12.48
C ILE A 122 -13.57 -3.95 -12.55
N GLY A 123 -13.38 -4.64 -13.68
CA GLY A 123 -12.30 -5.58 -13.86
C GLY A 123 -10.92 -4.93 -13.77
N PRO A 124 -10.67 -3.86 -14.54
CA PRO A 124 -9.47 -3.04 -14.39
C PRO A 124 -9.22 -2.56 -12.95
N LEU A 125 -10.25 -2.11 -12.22
CA LEU A 125 -10.11 -1.64 -10.84
C LEU A 125 -9.76 -2.75 -9.85
N VAL A 126 -10.42 -3.91 -9.97
CA VAL A 126 -10.13 -5.06 -9.10
C VAL A 126 -8.75 -5.63 -9.41
N SER A 127 -8.39 -5.74 -10.70
CA SER A 127 -7.05 -6.13 -11.13
C SER A 127 -5.98 -5.20 -10.53
N TYR A 128 -6.21 -3.89 -10.56
CA TYR A 128 -5.35 -2.90 -9.90
C TYR A 128 -5.19 -3.17 -8.39
N LEU A 129 -6.30 -3.33 -7.67
CA LEU A 129 -6.30 -3.58 -6.23
C LEU A 129 -5.55 -4.86 -5.86
N THR A 130 -5.82 -5.93 -6.59
CA THR A 130 -5.20 -7.24 -6.39
C THR A 130 -3.72 -7.19 -6.72
N ALA A 131 -3.33 -6.54 -7.81
CA ALA A 131 -1.93 -6.39 -8.20
C ALA A 131 -1.13 -5.57 -7.18
N TRP A 132 -1.67 -4.46 -6.70
CA TRP A 132 -1.04 -3.71 -5.61
C TRP A 132 -0.86 -4.58 -4.35
N SER A 133 -1.91 -5.30 -3.96
CA SER A 133 -1.92 -6.14 -2.76
C SER A 133 -0.90 -7.28 -2.84
N LEU A 134 -0.71 -7.88 -4.02
CA LEU A 134 0.18 -9.04 -4.21
C LEU A 134 1.58 -8.66 -4.66
N MET A 135 1.75 -7.59 -5.44
CA MET A 135 2.97 -7.33 -6.19
C MET A 135 3.42 -5.87 -6.16
N GLY A 136 2.96 -5.06 -5.20
CA GLY A 136 3.41 -3.66 -5.07
C GLY A 136 4.94 -3.53 -5.21
N PHE A 137 5.37 -2.86 -6.27
CA PHE A 137 6.77 -2.78 -6.71
C PHE A 137 7.65 -2.15 -5.64
N GLN A 138 7.16 -1.10 -4.99
CA GLN A 138 7.79 -0.47 -3.83
C GLN A 138 8.03 -1.48 -2.71
N ARG A 139 7.08 -2.41 -2.48
CA ARG A 139 7.19 -3.40 -1.41
C ARG A 139 8.22 -4.47 -1.75
N ILE A 140 8.20 -4.93 -3.00
CA ILE A 140 9.17 -5.90 -3.50
C ILE A 140 10.61 -5.40 -3.31
N ILE A 141 10.88 -4.17 -3.75
CA ILE A 141 12.25 -3.61 -3.73
C ILE A 141 12.68 -3.22 -2.33
N MET A 142 11.83 -2.52 -1.58
CA MET A 142 12.24 -1.95 -0.29
C MET A 142 12.22 -2.97 0.85
N TRP A 143 11.37 -4.00 0.74
CA TRP A 143 11.09 -4.93 1.85
C TRP A 143 11.33 -6.38 1.45
N GLU A 144 10.78 -6.86 0.34
CA GLU A 144 10.81 -8.31 0.15
C GLU A 144 12.19 -8.81 -0.29
N LEU A 145 12.85 -8.10 -1.21
CA LEU A 145 14.20 -8.48 -1.66
C LEU A 145 15.24 -8.42 -0.54
N PRO A 146 15.33 -7.35 0.28
CA PRO A 146 16.34 -7.28 1.35
C PRO A 146 16.10 -8.29 2.47
N PHE A 147 14.84 -8.63 2.77
CA PHE A 147 14.52 -9.46 3.93
C PHE A 147 14.37 -10.95 3.57
N LEU A 148 13.85 -11.29 2.39
CA LEU A 148 13.54 -12.68 2.00
C LEU A 148 14.49 -13.23 0.92
N GLY A 149 15.24 -12.35 0.25
CA GLY A 149 16.14 -12.71 -0.83
C GLY A 149 15.42 -13.01 -2.16
N PRO A 150 16.17 -13.01 -3.29
CA PRO A 150 15.59 -13.03 -4.63
C PRO A 150 14.88 -14.35 -4.99
N ARG A 151 15.27 -15.48 -4.40
CA ARG A 151 14.66 -16.79 -4.71
C ARG A 151 13.21 -16.86 -4.23
N VAL A 152 12.95 -16.46 -2.98
CA VAL A 152 11.61 -16.47 -2.39
C VAL A 152 10.72 -15.45 -3.10
N VAL A 153 11.24 -14.24 -3.32
CA VAL A 153 10.52 -13.16 -4.02
C VAL A 153 10.18 -13.56 -5.45
N GLY A 154 11.14 -14.12 -6.19
CA GLY A 154 10.92 -14.55 -7.57
C GLY A 154 9.80 -15.58 -7.70
N VAL A 155 9.84 -16.65 -6.89
CA VAL A 155 8.81 -17.70 -6.91
C VAL A 155 7.43 -17.10 -6.61
N ARG A 156 7.31 -16.29 -5.56
CA ARG A 156 6.00 -15.75 -5.18
C ARG A 156 5.47 -14.73 -6.19
N VAL A 157 6.31 -13.92 -6.83
CA VAL A 157 5.89 -12.97 -7.87
C VAL A 157 5.41 -13.73 -9.10
N VAL A 158 6.15 -14.77 -9.52
CA VAL A 158 5.80 -15.59 -10.68
C VAL A 158 4.45 -16.28 -10.47
N VAL A 159 4.25 -16.92 -9.32
CA VAL A 159 2.97 -17.59 -9.03
C VAL A 159 1.84 -16.57 -8.86
N SER A 160 2.11 -15.39 -8.28
CA SER A 160 1.08 -14.39 -8.00
C SER A 160 0.62 -13.60 -9.24
N MET A 161 1.38 -13.58 -10.33
CA MET A 161 1.12 -12.66 -11.45
C MET A 161 -0.22 -12.90 -12.17
N LEU A 162 -0.75 -14.12 -12.11
CA LEU A 162 -2.00 -14.46 -12.78
C LEU A 162 -3.24 -14.04 -11.98
N PHE A 163 -3.11 -13.91 -10.66
CA PHE A 163 -4.25 -13.63 -9.77
C PHE A 163 -4.91 -12.27 -10.03
N PRO A 164 -4.18 -11.16 -10.28
CA PRO A 164 -4.82 -9.89 -10.65
C PRO A 164 -5.65 -9.98 -11.92
N LEU A 165 -5.14 -10.69 -12.93
CA LEU A 165 -5.85 -10.90 -14.20
C LEU A 165 -7.13 -11.70 -13.97
N LEU A 166 -7.03 -12.80 -13.24
CA LEU A 166 -8.18 -13.65 -12.88
C LEU A 166 -9.21 -12.89 -12.05
N ALA A 167 -8.77 -12.14 -11.04
CA ALA A 167 -9.66 -11.36 -10.18
C ALA A 167 -10.41 -10.28 -10.97
N GLY A 168 -9.71 -9.55 -11.85
CA GLY A 168 -10.34 -8.57 -12.73
C GLY A 168 -11.34 -9.20 -13.69
N TRP A 169 -10.99 -10.34 -14.30
CA TRP A 169 -11.88 -11.04 -15.23
C TRP A 169 -13.13 -11.60 -14.55
N LEU A 170 -12.98 -12.28 -13.40
CA LEU A 170 -14.10 -12.78 -12.61
C LEU A 170 -15.00 -11.64 -12.13
N SER A 171 -14.42 -10.48 -11.81
CA SER A 171 -15.19 -9.30 -11.38
C SER A 171 -16.05 -8.74 -12.50
N GLU A 172 -15.57 -8.68 -13.74
CA GLU A 172 -16.41 -8.29 -14.90
C GLU A 172 -17.58 -9.27 -15.11
N LEU A 173 -17.32 -10.57 -14.98
CA LEU A 173 -18.34 -11.61 -15.12
C LEU A 173 -19.41 -11.51 -14.02
N LEU A 174 -19.01 -11.23 -12.79
CA LEU A 174 -19.94 -11.07 -11.68
C LEU A 174 -20.71 -9.76 -11.77
N TRP A 175 -20.03 -8.67 -12.15
CA TRP A 175 -20.63 -7.35 -12.23
C TRP A 175 -21.70 -7.24 -13.31
N SER A 176 -21.54 -7.93 -14.44
CA SER A 176 -22.59 -8.01 -15.46
C SER A 176 -23.85 -8.77 -15.00
N LYS A 177 -23.75 -9.60 -13.95
CA LYS A 177 -24.87 -10.36 -13.37
C LYS A 177 -25.50 -9.69 -12.15
N LEU A 178 -24.76 -8.78 -11.51
CA LEU A 178 -25.21 -8.01 -10.36
C LEU A 178 -25.77 -6.68 -10.88
N GLU A 179 -27.00 -6.72 -11.39
CA GLU A 179 -27.75 -5.50 -11.74
C GLU A 179 -28.03 -4.70 -10.47
N PHE A 180 -27.26 -3.63 -10.24
CA PHE A 180 -27.55 -2.56 -9.28
C PHE A 180 -27.83 -1.27 -10.03
#